data_AF-A0A131XXN6-F1
#
_entry.id   AF-A0A131XXN6-F1
#
_cell.length_a   1.000
_cell.length_b   1.000
_cell.length_c   1.000
_cell.angle_alpha   90.00
_cell.angle_beta   90.00
_cell.angle_gamma   90.00
#
_symmetry.space_group_name_H-M   'P 1'
#
loop_
_entity.id
_entity.type
_entity.pdbx_description
1 polymer ?
#
loop_
_entity_poly.entity_id
_entity_poly.type
_entity_poly.pdbx_seq_one_letter_code
_entity_poly.pdbx_strand_id
1 'polypeptide(L)'
;AMERLDEVSTDETDQNVEAKITDFRTELSDTFRQSLRLLGPAEALEAALDAPLSRLRRELADARRAAQAAQLHACKVEGALQRLREAHHKALRKFVLHSEGAEVALSTLERSEEGLRRRQGTLHRLLEVVNERQHELDESQELLRQAQEQGRIIEELGRKQDKLEGMVTKELRRAEAERLKAQRKVRLQDRELRRLQMRCRELGGDVESADNCGGVRQRTRYQTRQFTRPLQSKGESDNSSAPVHGADGRDVKNRDPPYQCRAACKRTRHK
;
A
#
# COMPACT_ATOMS: atom_id res chain seq x y z
N ALA A 1 53.51 30.38 23.89
CA ALA A 1 54.22 30.97 22.73
C ALA A 1 54.38 32.50 22.82
N MET A 2 53.47 33.24 23.48
CA MET A 2 53.64 34.69 23.75
C MET A 2 54.46 35.05 25.00
N GLU A 3 54.89 34.08 25.81
CA GLU A 3 55.61 34.33 27.09
C GLU A 3 57.15 34.33 26.95
N ARG A 4 57.71 34.55 25.75
CA ARG A 4 59.17 34.45 25.52
C ARG A 4 59.79 35.64 24.78
N LEU A 5 59.13 36.80 24.73
CA LEU A 5 59.62 37.96 23.98
C LEU A 5 60.20 39.09 24.84
N ASP A 6 60.13 39.01 26.17
CA ASP A 6 60.59 40.09 27.08
C ASP A 6 61.92 39.80 27.81
N GLU A 7 62.68 38.78 27.39
CA GLU A 7 64.00 38.49 27.97
C GLU A 7 65.11 38.64 26.92
N VAL A 8 65.27 39.84 26.38
CA VAL A 8 66.61 40.28 25.97
C VAL A 8 67.24 40.79 27.25
N SER A 9 68.03 39.95 27.93
CA SER A 9 68.55 40.29 29.25
C SER A 9 69.48 41.50 29.13
N THR A 10 69.30 42.46 30.02
CA THR A 10 70.20 43.62 30.18
C THR A 10 71.65 43.18 30.42
N ASP A 11 71.84 41.97 30.94
CA ASP A 11 73.14 41.38 31.24
C ASP A 11 73.95 41.06 29.97
N GLU A 12 73.31 40.61 28.88
CA GLU A 12 73.99 40.38 27.59
C GLU A 12 74.42 41.70 26.95
N THR A 13 73.63 42.77 27.13
CA THR A 13 73.98 44.09 26.62
C THR A 13 75.13 44.73 27.41
N ASP A 14 75.16 44.54 28.73
CA ASP A 14 76.20 45.10 29.60
C ASP A 14 77.57 44.44 29.36
N GLN A 15 77.61 43.10 29.22
CA GLN A 15 78.84 42.37 28.88
C GLN A 15 79.44 42.80 27.54
N ASN A 16 78.59 43.10 26.55
CA ASN A 16 79.03 43.51 25.22
C ASN A 16 79.57 44.96 25.21
N VAL A 17 79.01 45.83 26.06
CA VAL A 17 79.53 47.20 26.28
C VAL A 17 80.90 47.15 26.94
N GLU A 18 81.07 46.30 27.97
CA GLU A 18 82.36 46.13 28.65
C GLU A 18 83.45 45.59 27.72
N ALA A 19 83.13 44.63 26.85
CA ALA A 19 84.05 44.10 25.85
C ALA A 19 84.53 45.22 24.89
N LYS A 20 83.63 46.04 24.36
CA LYS A 20 83.99 47.16 23.46
C LYS A 20 84.81 48.26 24.13
N ILE A 21 84.55 48.55 25.41
CA ILE A 21 85.37 49.49 26.20
C ILE A 21 86.79 48.94 26.36
N THR A 22 86.90 47.64 26.59
CA THR A 22 88.19 46.96 26.72
C THR A 22 88.97 47.01 25.41
N ASP A 23 88.32 46.65 24.29
CA ASP A 23 88.89 46.73 22.95
C ASP A 23 89.37 48.14 22.60
N PHE A 24 88.58 49.17 22.93
CA PHE A 24 88.94 50.57 22.72
C PHE A 24 90.20 50.96 23.51
N ARG A 25 90.28 50.55 24.79
CA ARG A 25 91.46 50.84 25.63
C ARG A 25 92.72 50.16 25.11
N THR A 26 92.60 48.93 24.61
CA THR A 26 93.72 48.22 24.01
C THR A 26 94.15 48.85 22.69
N GLU A 27 93.21 49.18 21.80
CA GLU A 27 93.48 49.80 20.51
C GLU A 27 94.13 51.18 20.68
N LEU A 28 93.65 51.97 21.65
CA LEU A 28 94.21 53.28 22.00
C LEU A 28 95.62 53.16 22.59
N SER A 29 95.85 52.21 23.50
CA SER A 29 97.17 51.97 24.08
C SER A 29 98.19 51.55 23.02
N ASP A 30 97.80 50.65 22.11
CA ASP A 30 98.70 50.10 21.10
C ASP A 30 99.02 51.13 19.99
N THR A 31 98.03 51.89 19.54
CA THR A 31 98.25 52.99 18.59
C THR A 31 99.06 54.13 19.20
N PHE A 32 98.81 54.50 20.47
CA PHE A 32 99.59 55.52 21.16
C PHE A 32 101.07 55.14 21.30
N ARG A 33 101.36 53.89 21.68
CA ARG A 33 102.74 53.37 21.77
C ARG A 33 103.46 53.33 20.44
N GLN A 34 102.73 53.07 19.34
CA GLN A 34 103.29 53.08 17.99
C GLN A 34 103.56 54.53 17.52
N SER A 35 102.63 55.45 17.74
CA SER A 35 102.74 56.86 17.33
C SER A 35 103.79 57.64 18.13
N LEU A 36 103.98 57.34 19.41
CA LEU A 36 105.03 57.92 20.28
C LEU A 36 106.45 57.68 19.77
N ARG A 37 106.67 56.65 18.94
CA ARG A 37 107.98 56.36 18.35
C ARG A 37 108.34 57.29 17.20
N LEU A 38 107.35 58.00 16.65
CA LEU A 38 107.46 58.79 15.43
C LEU A 38 107.11 60.27 15.63
N LEU A 39 106.34 60.59 16.66
CA LEU A 39 105.74 61.90 16.90
C LEU A 39 105.93 62.36 18.36
N GLY A 40 105.70 63.66 18.63
CA GLY A 40 105.63 64.17 19.99
C GLY A 40 104.44 63.59 20.77
N PRO A 41 104.46 63.59 22.12
CA PRO A 41 103.41 62.96 22.93
C PRO A 41 102.00 63.51 22.69
N ALA A 42 101.86 64.78 22.32
CA ALA A 42 100.57 65.39 22.00
C ALA A 42 100.03 64.90 20.63
N GLU A 43 100.87 64.93 19.59
CA GLU A 43 100.53 64.49 18.24
C GLU A 43 100.26 62.97 18.18
N ALA A 44 101.01 62.19 18.98
CA ALA A 44 100.81 60.75 19.12
C ALA A 44 99.46 60.40 19.76
N LEU A 45 98.98 61.22 20.71
CA LEU A 45 97.68 61.04 21.36
C LEU A 45 96.54 61.38 20.40
N GLU A 46 96.65 62.48 19.66
CA GLU A 46 95.66 62.87 18.64
C GLU A 46 95.53 61.79 17.56
N ALA A 47 96.66 61.29 17.03
CA ALA A 47 96.67 60.21 16.04
C ALA A 47 96.10 58.89 16.60
N ALA A 48 96.35 58.58 17.87
CA ALA A 48 95.83 57.37 18.52
C ALA A 48 94.32 57.45 18.82
N LEU A 49 93.77 58.65 18.99
CA LEU A 49 92.34 58.85 19.27
C LEU A 49 91.48 58.86 18.01
N ASP A 50 92.01 59.35 16.88
CA ASP A 50 91.22 59.61 15.68
C ASP A 50 90.55 58.35 15.09
N ALA A 51 91.32 57.27 14.92
CA ALA A 51 90.77 56.02 14.35
C ALA A 51 89.73 55.35 15.27
N PRO A 52 90.01 55.11 16.57
CA PRO A 52 89.03 54.52 17.49
C PRO A 52 87.77 55.38 17.68
N LEU A 53 87.90 56.71 17.76
CA LEU A 53 86.74 57.62 17.87
C LEU A 53 85.91 57.62 16.60
N SER A 54 86.54 57.58 15.42
CA SER A 54 85.82 57.51 14.14
C SER A 54 85.01 56.21 14.00
N ARG A 55 85.56 55.08 14.47
CA ARG A 55 84.90 53.77 14.52
C ARG A 55 83.72 53.78 15.48
N LEU A 56 83.91 54.25 16.72
CA LEU A 56 82.83 54.37 17.71
C LEU A 56 81.69 55.29 17.21
N ARG A 57 82.01 56.39 16.53
CA ARG A 57 81.00 57.28 15.93
C ARG A 57 80.19 56.57 14.84
N ARG A 58 80.80 55.72 14.02
CA ARG A 58 80.10 54.91 13.02
C ARG A 58 79.23 53.84 13.66
N GLU A 59 79.76 53.09 14.61
CA GLU A 59 78.99 52.05 15.33
C GLU A 59 77.79 52.64 16.08
N LEU A 60 77.95 53.83 16.68
CA LEU A 60 76.84 54.56 17.31
C LEU A 60 75.78 54.98 16.28
N ALA A 61 76.20 55.47 15.10
CA ALA A 61 75.28 55.83 14.04
C ALA A 61 74.52 54.61 13.49
N ASP A 62 75.19 53.46 13.38
CA ASP A 62 74.59 52.20 12.93
C ASP A 62 73.60 51.65 13.96
N ALA A 63 73.95 51.68 15.26
CA ALA A 63 73.06 51.30 16.35
C ALA A 63 71.82 52.19 16.41
N ARG A 64 71.97 53.51 16.22
CA ARG A 64 70.83 54.45 16.14
C ARG A 64 69.91 54.13 14.96
N ARG A 65 70.48 53.82 13.78
CA ARG A 65 69.70 53.42 12.60
C ARG A 65 68.96 52.10 12.82
N ALA A 66 69.61 51.12 13.44
CA ALA A 66 69.00 49.84 13.78
C ALA A 66 67.85 50.01 14.79
N ALA A 67 68.02 50.84 15.82
CA ALA A 67 66.98 51.13 16.80
C ALA A 67 65.76 51.84 16.18
N GLN A 68 65.99 52.82 15.30
CA GLN A 68 64.92 53.49 14.56
C GLN A 68 64.17 52.53 13.62
N ALA A 69 64.89 51.63 12.94
CA ALA A 69 64.27 50.59 12.12
C ALA A 69 63.43 49.63 12.98
N ALA A 70 63.95 49.18 14.13
CA ALA A 70 63.24 48.31 15.06
C ALA A 70 61.94 48.95 15.59
N GLN A 71 61.97 50.24 15.94
CA GLN A 71 60.77 51.00 16.34
C GLN A 71 59.73 51.07 15.22
N LEU A 72 60.15 51.37 13.99
CA LEU A 72 59.24 51.36 12.83
C LEU A 72 58.66 49.97 12.55
N HIS A 73 59.43 48.91 12.77
CA HIS A 73 58.95 47.53 12.67
C HIS A 73 57.94 47.20 13.77
N ALA A 74 58.19 47.61 15.02
CA ALA A 74 57.25 47.43 16.12
C ALA A 74 55.90 48.10 15.82
N CYS A 75 55.90 49.36 15.37
CA CYS A 75 54.67 50.06 14.98
C CYS A 75 53.93 49.36 13.83
N LYS A 76 54.65 48.78 12.84
CA LYS A 76 54.03 48.01 11.76
C LYS A 76 53.41 46.70 12.26
N VAL A 77 54.06 46.03 13.21
CA VAL A 77 53.55 44.79 13.82
C VAL A 77 52.31 45.10 14.64
N GLU A 78 52.30 46.17 15.44
CA GLU A 78 51.11 46.62 16.18
C GLU A 78 49.93 46.91 15.25
N GLY A 79 50.16 47.66 14.15
CA GLY A 79 49.13 47.91 13.15
C GLY A 79 48.66 46.64 12.40
N ALA A 80 49.53 45.65 12.22
CA ALA A 80 49.14 44.35 11.67
C ALA A 80 48.30 43.53 12.67
N LEU A 81 48.69 43.52 13.95
CA LEU A 81 47.96 42.86 15.03
C LEU A 81 46.58 43.48 15.22
N GLN A 82 46.45 44.80 15.12
CA GLN A 82 45.16 45.47 15.24
C GLN A 82 44.22 45.12 14.10
N ARG A 83 44.70 45.12 12.85
CA ARG A 83 43.92 44.65 11.69
C ARG A 83 43.51 43.19 11.80
N LEU A 84 44.39 42.33 12.33
CA LEU A 84 44.07 40.93 12.56
C LEU A 84 42.96 40.78 13.62
N ARG A 85 43.02 41.54 14.72
CA ARG A 85 41.97 41.56 15.76
C ARG A 85 40.63 42.01 15.20
N GLU A 86 40.60 43.07 14.40
CA GLU A 86 39.39 43.57 13.75
C GLU A 86 38.78 42.54 12.78
N ALA A 87 39.63 41.89 11.96
CA ALA A 87 39.21 40.83 11.07
C ALA A 87 38.61 39.64 11.84
N HIS A 88 39.25 39.25 12.95
CA HIS A 88 38.75 38.18 13.82
C HIS A 88 37.41 38.54 14.46
N HIS A 89 37.25 39.75 15.00
CA HIS A 89 35.97 40.20 15.55
C HIS A 89 34.86 40.22 14.49
N LYS A 90 35.18 40.64 13.26
CA LYS A 90 34.21 40.62 12.16
C LYS A 90 33.83 39.19 11.76
N ALA A 91 34.78 38.26 11.76
CA ALA A 91 34.52 36.85 11.51
C ALA A 91 33.66 36.23 12.62
N LEU A 92 33.96 36.49 13.89
CA LEU A 92 33.18 36.04 15.04
C LEU A 92 31.74 36.55 14.99
N ARG A 93 31.52 37.84 14.69
CA ARG A 93 30.16 38.40 14.53
C ARG A 93 29.38 37.70 13.42
N LYS A 94 30.02 37.42 12.27
CA LYS A 94 29.38 36.65 11.20
C LYS A 94 29.04 35.23 11.65
N PHE A 95 29.96 34.55 12.33
CA PHE A 95 29.74 33.19 12.83
C PHE A 95 28.52 33.12 13.76
N VAL A 96 28.42 34.03 14.73
CA VAL A 96 27.28 34.11 15.66
C VAL A 96 25.95 34.32 14.92
N LEU A 97 25.91 35.23 13.94
CA LEU A 97 24.70 35.45 13.14
C LEU A 97 24.29 34.21 12.32
N HIS A 98 25.27 33.45 11.80
CA HIS A 98 24.97 32.23 11.05
C HIS A 98 24.51 31.10 11.98
N SER A 99 25.05 30.98 13.19
CA SER A 99 24.59 29.99 14.17
C SER A 99 23.17 30.29 14.66
N GLU A 100 22.86 31.55 14.96
CA GLU A 100 21.49 31.96 15.31
C GLU A 100 20.51 31.68 14.17
N GLY A 101 20.90 31.97 12.92
CA GLY A 101 20.11 31.62 11.73
C GLY A 101 19.91 30.12 11.56
N ALA A 102 20.93 29.31 11.86
CA ALA A 102 20.86 27.86 11.81
C ALA A 102 19.95 27.28 12.91
N GLU A 103 20.00 27.81 14.12
CA GLU A 103 19.11 27.41 15.22
C GLU A 103 17.63 27.71 14.89
N VAL A 104 17.35 28.88 14.33
CA VAL A 104 15.99 29.22 13.88
C VAL A 104 15.53 28.29 12.75
N ALA A 105 16.40 27.99 11.78
CA ALA A 105 16.08 27.06 10.70
C ALA A 105 15.84 25.62 11.21
N LEU A 106 16.64 25.15 12.16
CA LEU A 106 16.43 23.84 12.80
C LEU A 106 15.10 23.83 13.56
N SER A 107 14.79 24.86 14.34
CA SER A 107 13.52 24.93 15.09
C SER A 107 12.28 24.96 14.17
N THR A 108 12.37 25.60 13.00
CA THR A 108 11.27 25.61 12.02
C THR A 108 11.13 24.26 11.34
N LEU A 109 12.25 23.59 11.03
CA LEU A 109 12.26 22.23 10.50
C LEU A 109 11.64 21.24 11.48
N GLU A 110 12.02 21.26 12.77
CA GLU A 110 11.48 20.39 13.81
C GLU A 110 9.96 20.52 13.96
N ARG A 111 9.45 21.77 13.97
CA ARG A 111 7.99 22.01 13.99
C ARG A 111 7.30 21.48 12.73
N SER A 112 7.94 21.61 11.57
CA SER A 112 7.40 21.08 10.32
C SER A 112 7.36 19.55 10.31
N GLU A 113 8.40 18.91 10.86
CA GLU A 113 8.50 17.46 10.99
C GLU A 113 7.43 16.92 11.94
N GLU A 114 7.21 17.59 13.08
CA GLU A 114 6.14 17.23 14.00
C GLU A 114 4.75 17.36 13.33
N GLY A 115 4.53 18.41 12.54
CA GLY A 115 3.34 18.58 11.72
C GLY A 115 3.13 17.44 10.72
N LEU A 116 4.20 16.99 10.05
CA LEU A 116 4.16 15.85 9.13
C LEU A 116 3.87 14.54 9.85
N ARG A 117 4.49 14.28 11.00
CA ARG A 117 4.24 13.07 11.81
C ARG A 117 2.78 13.00 12.27
N ARG A 118 2.20 14.12 12.69
CA ARG A 118 0.76 14.19 13.04
C ARG A 118 -0.13 13.87 11.84
N ARG A 119 0.17 14.43 10.66
CA ARG A 119 -0.58 14.14 9.42
C ARG A 119 -0.42 12.68 8.99
N GLN A 120 0.76 12.10 9.12
CA GLN A 120 1.01 10.69 8.86
C GLN A 120 0.17 9.79 9.77
N GLY A 121 0.10 10.11 11.07
CA GLY A 121 -0.77 9.40 12.02
C GLY A 121 -2.25 9.49 11.64
N THR A 122 -2.74 10.67 11.23
CA THR A 122 -4.12 10.83 10.74
C THR A 122 -4.37 10.04 9.46
N LEU A 123 -3.44 10.06 8.50
CA LEU A 123 -3.55 9.29 7.26
C LEU A 123 -3.60 7.79 7.54
N HIS A 124 -2.82 7.29 8.50
CA HIS A 124 -2.85 5.88 8.88
C HIS A 124 -4.22 5.47 9.42
N ARG A 125 -4.80 6.26 10.32
CA ARG A 125 -6.16 6.03 10.84
C ARG A 125 -7.23 6.09 9.76
N LEU A 126 -7.10 7.02 8.80
CA LEU A 126 -8.02 7.09 7.68
C LEU A 126 -7.91 5.86 6.78
N LEU A 127 -6.71 5.33 6.57
CA LEU A 127 -6.51 4.09 5.82
C LEU A 127 -7.14 2.87 6.54
N GLU A 128 -7.02 2.79 7.86
CA GLU A 128 -7.69 1.75 8.67
C GLU A 128 -9.21 1.81 8.47
N VAL A 129 -9.80 3.01 8.62
CA VAL A 129 -11.25 3.21 8.43
C VAL A 129 -11.68 2.87 7.00
N VAL A 130 -10.90 3.24 5.98
CA VAL A 130 -11.20 2.91 4.59
C VAL A 130 -11.16 1.40 4.36
N ASN A 131 -10.18 0.70 4.93
CA ASN A 131 -10.09 -0.76 4.83
C ASN A 131 -11.27 -1.46 5.52
N GLU A 132 -11.65 -1.01 6.71
CA GLU A 132 -12.83 -1.53 7.41
C GLU A 132 -14.10 -1.33 6.56
N ARG A 133 -14.30 -0.13 5.99
CA ARG A 133 -15.45 0.15 5.12
C ARG A 133 -15.43 -0.67 3.83
N GLN A 134 -14.26 -0.93 3.27
CA GLN A 134 -14.14 -1.80 2.11
C GLN A 134 -14.56 -3.24 2.46
N HIS A 135 -14.14 -3.73 3.63
CA HIS A 135 -14.53 -5.06 4.08
C HIS A 135 -16.04 -5.18 4.30
N GLU A 136 -16.66 -4.21 4.97
CA GLU A 136 -18.12 -4.14 5.15
C GLU A 136 -18.87 -4.10 3.80
N LEU A 137 -18.32 -3.39 2.81
CA LEU A 137 -18.89 -3.33 1.47
C LEU A 137 -18.81 -4.69 0.77
N ASP A 138 -17.70 -5.39 0.89
CA ASP A 138 -17.51 -6.73 0.32
C ASP A 138 -18.48 -7.75 0.96
N GLU A 139 -18.67 -7.70 2.28
CA GLU A 139 -19.67 -8.51 2.98
C GLU A 139 -21.10 -8.20 2.49
N SER A 140 -21.42 -6.91 2.34
CA SER A 140 -22.72 -6.46 1.85
C SER A 140 -23.00 -6.93 0.41
N GLN A 141 -21.97 -6.96 -0.45
CA GLN A 141 -22.08 -7.47 -1.81
C GLN A 141 -22.33 -8.98 -1.84
N GLU A 142 -21.67 -9.75 -0.97
CA GLU A 142 -21.90 -11.19 -0.88
C GLU A 142 -23.31 -11.51 -0.37
N LEU A 143 -23.81 -10.75 0.62
CA LEU A 143 -25.20 -10.86 1.06
C LEU A 143 -26.20 -10.53 -0.06
N LEU A 144 -25.91 -9.49 -0.85
CA LEU A 144 -26.74 -9.15 -2.02
C LEU A 144 -26.75 -10.28 -3.05
N ARG A 145 -25.60 -10.92 -3.30
CA ARG A 145 -25.49 -12.08 -4.20
C ARG A 145 -26.32 -13.25 -3.71
N GLN A 146 -26.28 -13.55 -2.41
CA GLN A 146 -27.11 -14.59 -1.80
C GLN A 146 -28.60 -14.27 -1.90
N ALA A 147 -29.00 -13.02 -1.65
CA ALA A 147 -30.39 -12.58 -1.78
C ALA A 147 -30.90 -12.70 -3.23
N GLN A 148 -30.07 -12.39 -4.23
CA GLN A 148 -30.41 -12.58 -5.64
C GLN A 148 -30.60 -14.06 -6.00
N GLU A 149 -29.75 -14.94 -5.46
CA GLU A 149 -29.88 -16.39 -5.67
C GLU A 149 -31.16 -16.93 -5.00
N GLN A 150 -31.48 -16.49 -3.79
CA GLN A 150 -32.76 -16.80 -3.14
C GLN A 150 -33.94 -16.30 -3.98
N GLY A 151 -33.85 -15.10 -4.57
CA GLY A 151 -34.85 -14.59 -5.51
C GLY A 151 -35.08 -15.52 -6.70
N ARG A 152 -34.01 -16.02 -7.32
CA ARG A 152 -34.11 -17.01 -8.42
C ARG A 152 -34.78 -18.30 -7.98
N ILE A 153 -34.42 -18.82 -6.80
CA ILE A 153 -35.03 -20.03 -6.24
C ILE A 153 -36.54 -19.81 -6.02
N ILE A 154 -36.93 -18.66 -5.49
CA ILE A 154 -38.35 -18.31 -5.29
C ILE A 154 -39.09 -18.26 -6.63
N GLU A 155 -38.51 -17.65 -7.67
CA GLU A 155 -39.09 -17.64 -9.01
C GLU A 155 -39.28 -19.06 -9.59
N GLU A 156 -38.30 -19.94 -9.40
CA GLU A 156 -38.40 -21.34 -9.83
C GLU A 156 -39.48 -22.11 -9.07
N LEU A 157 -39.58 -21.89 -7.76
CA LEU A 157 -40.63 -22.47 -6.93
C LEU A 157 -42.01 -21.99 -7.35
N GLY A 158 -42.16 -20.69 -7.66
CA GLY A 158 -43.40 -20.13 -8.21
C GLY A 158 -43.81 -20.82 -9.52
N ARG A 159 -42.88 -21.00 -10.46
CA ARG A 159 -43.16 -21.72 -11.72
C ARG A 159 -43.54 -23.19 -11.49
N LYS A 160 -42.97 -23.85 -10.47
CA LYS A 160 -43.34 -25.23 -10.10
C LYS A 160 -44.73 -25.27 -9.47
N GLN A 161 -45.05 -24.31 -8.62
CA GLN A 161 -46.37 -24.16 -8.01
C GLN A 161 -47.44 -23.95 -9.10
N ASP A 162 -47.25 -23.02 -10.03
CA ASP A 162 -48.18 -22.75 -11.13
C ASP A 162 -48.47 -24.02 -11.97
N LYS A 163 -47.42 -24.83 -12.23
CA LYS A 163 -47.56 -26.10 -12.96
C LYS A 163 -48.38 -27.12 -12.17
N LEU A 164 -48.13 -27.24 -10.87
CA LEU A 164 -48.86 -28.16 -9.98
C LEU A 164 -50.32 -27.72 -9.86
N GLU A 165 -50.60 -26.44 -9.67
CA GLU A 165 -51.97 -25.90 -9.67
C GLU A 165 -52.68 -26.18 -11.00
N GLY A 166 -51.99 -25.99 -12.13
CA GLY A 166 -52.49 -26.35 -13.46
C GLY A 166 -52.77 -27.85 -13.65
N MET A 167 -51.99 -28.73 -13.02
CA MET A 167 -52.24 -30.18 -13.03
C MET A 167 -53.42 -30.57 -12.14
N VAL A 168 -53.46 -30.06 -10.90
CA VAL A 168 -54.52 -30.34 -9.94
C VAL A 168 -55.87 -29.88 -10.48
N THR A 169 -55.93 -28.68 -11.07
CA THR A 169 -57.17 -28.18 -11.70
C THR A 169 -57.62 -29.04 -12.88
N LYS A 170 -56.70 -29.59 -13.68
CA LYS A 170 -57.01 -30.53 -14.76
C LYS A 170 -57.54 -31.86 -14.22
N GLU A 171 -56.89 -32.43 -13.21
CA GLU A 171 -57.33 -33.69 -12.59
C GLU A 171 -58.67 -33.55 -11.88
N LEU A 172 -58.91 -32.44 -11.19
CA LEU A 172 -60.22 -32.13 -10.61
C LEU A 172 -61.32 -32.09 -11.67
N ARG A 173 -61.09 -31.41 -12.80
CA ARG A 173 -62.05 -31.39 -13.91
C ARG A 173 -62.29 -32.79 -14.50
N ARG A 174 -61.25 -33.63 -14.59
CA ARG A 174 -61.38 -35.04 -15.03
C ARG A 174 -62.24 -35.84 -14.05
N ALA A 175 -61.95 -35.76 -12.76
CA ALA A 175 -62.69 -36.43 -11.70
C ALA A 175 -64.15 -35.98 -11.66
N GLU A 176 -64.43 -34.68 -11.81
CA GLU A 176 -65.80 -34.15 -11.91
C GLU A 176 -66.53 -34.68 -13.15
N ALA A 177 -65.87 -34.74 -14.30
CA ALA A 177 -66.44 -35.29 -15.52
C ALA A 177 -66.75 -36.80 -15.39
N GLU A 178 -65.87 -37.57 -14.75
CA GLU A 178 -66.09 -38.99 -14.46
C GLU A 178 -67.23 -39.20 -13.46
N ARG A 179 -67.31 -38.37 -12.41
CA ARG A 179 -68.42 -38.36 -11.46
C ARG A 179 -69.74 -38.10 -12.18
N LEU A 180 -69.79 -37.12 -13.09
CA LEU A 180 -70.99 -36.83 -13.88
C LEU A 180 -71.36 -38.00 -14.82
N LYS A 181 -70.38 -38.66 -15.44
CA LYS A 181 -70.61 -39.87 -16.24
C LYS A 181 -71.20 -41.00 -15.38
N ALA A 182 -70.66 -41.23 -14.19
CA ALA A 182 -71.17 -42.23 -13.25
C ALA A 182 -72.61 -41.91 -12.81
N GLN A 183 -72.90 -40.65 -12.45
CA GLN A 183 -74.26 -40.21 -12.10
C GLN A 183 -75.25 -40.41 -13.25
N ARG A 184 -74.86 -40.14 -14.50
CA ARG A 184 -75.71 -40.39 -15.67
C ARG A 184 -76.00 -41.87 -15.85
N LYS A 185 -75.00 -42.75 -15.65
CA LYS A 185 -75.19 -44.21 -15.70
C LYS A 185 -76.18 -44.68 -14.65
N VAL A 186 -76.05 -44.24 -13.39
CA VAL A 186 -76.99 -44.55 -12.31
C VAL A 186 -78.41 -44.12 -12.68
N ARG A 187 -78.60 -42.88 -13.16
CA ARG A 187 -79.92 -42.41 -13.60
C ARG A 187 -80.53 -43.23 -14.74
N LEU A 188 -79.71 -43.75 -15.66
CA LEU A 188 -80.17 -44.63 -16.73
C LEU A 188 -80.58 -46.00 -16.18
N GLN A 189 -79.78 -46.58 -15.30
CA GLN A 189 -80.08 -47.83 -14.61
C GLN A 189 -81.37 -47.72 -13.78
N ASP A 190 -81.58 -46.60 -13.06
CA ASP A 190 -82.83 -46.34 -12.33
C ASP A 190 -84.04 -46.29 -13.26
N ARG A 191 -83.91 -45.68 -14.45
CA ARG A 191 -84.99 -45.63 -15.46
C ARG A 191 -85.29 -47.01 -16.02
N GLU A 192 -84.26 -47.81 -16.30
CA GLU A 192 -84.39 -49.20 -16.76
C GLU A 192 -85.06 -50.06 -15.68
N LEU A 193 -84.64 -49.92 -14.42
CA LEU A 193 -85.23 -50.60 -13.29
C LEU A 193 -86.72 -50.25 -13.14
N ARG A 194 -87.08 -48.97 -13.23
CA ARG A 194 -88.51 -48.54 -13.22
C ARG A 194 -89.31 -49.13 -14.38
N ARG A 195 -88.73 -49.18 -15.59
CA ARG A 195 -89.39 -49.81 -16.75
C ARG A 195 -89.61 -51.31 -16.54
N LEU A 196 -88.61 -52.00 -15.98
CA LEU A 196 -88.71 -53.41 -15.63
C LEU A 196 -89.76 -53.64 -14.53
N GLN A 197 -89.77 -52.81 -13.49
CA GLN A 197 -90.80 -52.85 -12.44
C GLN A 197 -92.22 -52.67 -12.98
N MET A 198 -92.44 -51.70 -13.88
CA MET A 198 -93.74 -51.51 -14.54
C MET A 198 -94.15 -52.72 -15.38
N ARG A 199 -93.22 -53.28 -16.17
CA ARG A 199 -93.47 -54.52 -16.93
C ARG A 199 -93.79 -55.71 -16.01
N CYS A 200 -93.11 -55.84 -14.88
CA CYS A 200 -93.41 -56.88 -13.89
C CYS A 200 -94.80 -56.71 -13.27
N ARG A 201 -95.21 -55.46 -12.99
CA ARG A 201 -96.58 -55.15 -12.53
C ARG A 201 -97.63 -55.45 -13.60
N GLU A 202 -97.38 -55.10 -14.85
CA GLU A 202 -98.27 -55.38 -16.00
C GLU A 202 -98.44 -56.89 -16.26
N LEU A 203 -97.42 -57.70 -15.95
CA LEU A 203 -97.46 -59.16 -16.02
C LEU A 203 -98.12 -59.81 -14.78
N GLY A 204 -98.78 -59.03 -13.92
CA GLY A 204 -99.57 -59.52 -12.79
C GLY A 204 -98.77 -59.81 -11.52
N GLY A 205 -97.55 -59.27 -11.38
CA GLY A 205 -96.72 -59.46 -10.18
C GLY A 205 -96.86 -58.31 -9.19
N ASP A 206 -97.60 -58.52 -8.09
CA ASP A 206 -97.47 -57.73 -6.87
C ASP A 206 -96.08 -57.94 -6.26
N VAL A 207 -95.33 -56.85 -6.07
CA VAL A 207 -93.92 -56.86 -5.64
C VAL A 207 -93.78 -56.93 -4.10
N GLU A 208 -94.89 -57.02 -3.35
CA GLU A 208 -94.89 -57.10 -1.89
C GLU A 208 -95.07 -58.52 -1.32
N SER A 209 -94.93 -59.56 -2.14
CA SER A 209 -94.93 -60.95 -1.65
C SER A 209 -93.50 -61.48 -1.50
N ALA A 210 -93.10 -61.79 -0.26
CA ALA A 210 -91.85 -62.47 0.06
C ALA A 210 -91.82 -63.96 -0.36
N ASP A 211 -92.89 -64.47 -0.99
CA ASP A 211 -93.07 -65.91 -1.22
C ASP A 211 -92.78 -66.38 -2.65
N ASN A 212 -92.24 -65.52 -3.52
CA ASN A 212 -91.86 -65.89 -4.89
C ASN A 212 -90.36 -65.76 -5.17
N CYS A 213 -89.54 -66.50 -4.43
CA CYS A 213 -88.19 -66.89 -4.86
C CYS A 213 -88.17 -68.33 -5.44
N GLY A 214 -89.26 -68.73 -6.10
CA GLY A 214 -89.37 -69.99 -6.83
C GLY A 214 -88.73 -69.95 -8.21
N GLY A 215 -87.42 -70.19 -8.27
CA GLY A 215 -86.77 -70.93 -9.36
C GLY A 215 -87.15 -70.63 -10.80
N VAL A 216 -86.72 -69.49 -11.35
CA VAL A 216 -86.58 -69.35 -12.82
C VAL A 216 -85.18 -69.83 -13.21
N ARG A 217 -85.08 -71.15 -13.44
CA ARG A 217 -83.95 -71.75 -14.17
C ARG A 217 -83.95 -71.23 -15.61
N GLN A 218 -83.22 -70.14 -15.86
CA GLN A 218 -82.83 -69.81 -17.22
C GLN A 218 -81.73 -70.77 -17.68
N ARG A 219 -82.03 -71.52 -18.74
CA ARG A 219 -81.07 -72.34 -19.47
C ARG A 219 -79.96 -71.44 -20.03
N THR A 220 -78.83 -71.37 -19.34
CA THR A 220 -77.57 -70.91 -19.93
C THR A 220 -77.04 -72.01 -20.85
N ARG A 221 -77.41 -71.96 -22.13
CA ARG A 221 -76.77 -72.78 -23.17
C ARG A 221 -75.44 -72.12 -23.55
N TYR A 222 -74.36 -72.84 -23.27
CA TYR A 222 -73.00 -72.56 -23.69
C TYR A 222 -72.91 -72.37 -25.22
N GLN A 223 -72.40 -71.22 -25.65
CA GLN A 223 -71.57 -71.09 -26.85
C GLN A 223 -70.43 -70.10 -26.57
N THR A 224 -69.46 -70.54 -25.80
CA THR A 224 -68.10 -69.97 -25.81
C THR A 224 -67.46 -70.30 -27.16
N ARG A 225 -67.42 -69.31 -28.07
CA ARG A 225 -66.44 -69.33 -29.16
C ARG A 225 -65.05 -69.21 -28.53
N GLN A 226 -64.32 -70.32 -28.55
CA GLN A 226 -62.89 -70.35 -28.30
C GLN A 226 -62.18 -69.56 -29.40
N PHE A 227 -61.80 -68.32 -29.13
CA PHE A 227 -60.65 -67.69 -29.79
C PHE A 227 -59.46 -67.85 -28.85
N THR A 228 -58.74 -68.95 -29.00
CA THR A 228 -57.37 -69.08 -28.50
C THR A 228 -56.48 -68.18 -29.35
N ARG A 229 -56.26 -66.95 -28.88
CA ARG A 229 -55.10 -66.15 -29.30
C ARG A 229 -53.88 -66.70 -28.55
N PRO A 230 -52.79 -67.07 -29.23
CA PRO A 230 -51.57 -67.42 -28.52
C PRO A 230 -50.97 -66.15 -27.89
N LEU A 231 -50.81 -66.19 -26.57
CA LEU A 231 -49.86 -65.35 -25.85
C LEU A 231 -48.47 -65.82 -26.27
N GLN A 232 -47.76 -65.01 -27.06
CA GLN A 232 -46.32 -65.09 -27.12
C GLN A 232 -45.76 -64.63 -25.77
N SER A 233 -45.45 -65.61 -24.93
CA SER A 233 -44.51 -65.48 -23.84
C SER A 233 -43.09 -65.39 -24.40
N LYS A 234 -42.46 -64.23 -24.26
CA LYS A 234 -41.03 -64.16 -23.93
C LYS A 234 -40.91 -63.32 -22.67
N GLY A 235 -41.08 -64.00 -21.54
CA GLY A 235 -40.36 -63.62 -20.34
C GLY A 235 -38.99 -64.27 -20.40
N GLU A 236 -37.96 -63.45 -20.26
CA GLU A 236 -36.79 -63.74 -19.42
C GLU A 236 -36.29 -62.39 -18.93
N SER A 237 -36.70 -62.08 -17.70
CA SER A 237 -35.96 -61.25 -16.78
C SER A 237 -34.81 -62.09 -16.22
N ASP A 238 -33.61 -61.53 -16.20
CA ASP A 238 -32.68 -61.49 -15.07
C ASP A 238 -31.24 -61.42 -15.57
N ASN A 239 -30.62 -60.24 -15.42
CA ASN A 239 -29.46 -60.15 -14.53
C ASN A 239 -29.00 -58.70 -14.37
N SER A 240 -29.18 -58.25 -13.14
CA SER A 240 -28.42 -57.26 -12.42
C SER A 240 -26.91 -57.38 -12.69
N SER A 241 -26.28 -56.28 -13.10
CA SER A 241 -24.91 -55.94 -12.69
C SER A 241 -24.55 -54.53 -13.15
N ALA A 242 -24.57 -53.57 -12.22
CA ALA A 242 -23.48 -52.59 -12.15
C ALA A 242 -22.45 -53.15 -11.15
N PRO A 243 -21.21 -52.65 -11.02
CA PRO A 243 -20.43 -51.71 -11.85
C PRO A 243 -18.97 -52.21 -12.11
N VAL A 244 -18.27 -51.76 -13.17
CA VAL A 244 -16.78 -51.74 -13.16
C VAL A 244 -16.23 -50.56 -13.98
N HIS A 245 -15.24 -49.91 -13.38
CA HIS A 245 -14.43 -48.80 -13.83
C HIS A 245 -13.82 -48.87 -15.24
N GLY A 246 -13.62 -47.67 -15.80
CA GLY A 246 -12.28 -47.19 -16.12
C GLY A 246 -11.78 -47.46 -17.53
N ALA A 247 -11.80 -46.44 -18.38
CA ALA A 247 -10.72 -46.20 -19.32
C ALA A 247 -10.60 -44.71 -19.58
N ASP A 248 -9.49 -44.15 -19.09
CA ASP A 248 -8.97 -42.84 -19.44
C ASP A 248 -8.89 -42.66 -20.97
N GLY A 249 -9.24 -41.46 -21.41
CA GLY A 249 -9.09 -41.02 -22.79
C GLY A 249 -9.14 -39.50 -22.87
N ARG A 250 -8.02 -38.86 -22.53
CA ARG A 250 -7.75 -37.44 -22.75
C ARG A 250 -7.92 -37.09 -24.24
N ASP A 251 -8.56 -35.97 -24.55
CA ASP A 251 -7.88 -34.76 -25.05
C ASP A 251 -8.85 -33.82 -25.79
N VAL A 252 -8.92 -32.60 -25.27
CA VAL A 252 -8.71 -31.31 -25.95
C VAL A 252 -9.22 -31.15 -27.39
N LYS A 253 -9.99 -30.05 -27.54
CA LYS A 253 -10.33 -29.27 -28.75
C LYS A 253 -11.72 -29.58 -29.31
N ASN A 254 -12.68 -28.75 -28.93
CA ASN A 254 -13.47 -28.01 -29.92
C ASN A 254 -13.90 -26.67 -29.33
N ARG A 255 -13.18 -25.63 -29.78
CA ARG A 255 -13.63 -24.24 -29.78
C ARG A 255 -14.67 -24.10 -30.88
N ASP A 256 -15.79 -23.47 -30.55
CA ASP A 256 -16.53 -22.45 -31.34
C ASP A 256 -18.04 -22.51 -31.07
N PRO A 257 -18.62 -21.43 -30.50
CA PRO A 257 -19.90 -20.88 -30.90
C PRO A 257 -19.67 -19.53 -31.64
N PRO A 258 -20.66 -18.88 -32.29
CA PRO A 258 -22.06 -19.23 -32.51
C PRO A 258 -22.55 -19.07 -33.97
N TYR A 259 -23.71 -19.66 -34.29
CA TYR A 259 -24.49 -19.30 -35.47
C TYR A 259 -25.07 -17.88 -35.33
N GLN A 260 -24.72 -17.00 -36.27
CA GLN A 260 -25.31 -15.68 -36.45
C GLN A 260 -26.63 -15.80 -37.22
N CYS A 261 -27.73 -15.31 -36.65
CA CYS A 261 -28.97 -15.05 -37.40
C CYS A 261 -29.14 -13.54 -37.54
N ARG A 262 -28.72 -13.00 -38.70
CA ARG A 262 -29.11 -11.67 -39.19
C ARG A 262 -30.21 -11.87 -40.22
N ALA A 263 -31.47 -11.78 -39.79
CA ALA A 263 -32.60 -11.63 -40.69
C ALA A 263 -33.28 -10.29 -40.40
N ALA A 264 -33.18 -9.39 -41.38
CA ALA A 264 -33.82 -8.09 -41.40
C ALA A 264 -35.34 -8.24 -41.36
N CYS A 265 -35.99 -7.63 -40.36
CA CYS A 265 -37.44 -7.43 -40.40
C CYS A 265 -37.73 -5.92 -40.44
N LYS A 266 -37.95 -5.42 -41.65
CA LYS A 266 -38.56 -4.11 -41.90
C LYS A 266 -39.99 -4.17 -41.35
N ARG A 267 -40.34 -3.28 -40.42
CA ARG A 267 -41.75 -2.91 -40.21
C ARG A 267 -41.95 -1.43 -40.43
N THR A 268 -42.95 -1.21 -41.28
CA THR A 268 -43.38 -0.01 -41.95
C THR A 268 -44.19 0.89 -41.02
N ARG A 269 -43.96 2.18 -41.18
CA ARG A 269 -44.78 3.30 -40.72
C ARG A 269 -46.21 3.16 -41.26
N HIS A 270 -47.22 3.32 -40.41
CA HIS A 270 -48.56 3.70 -40.84
C HIS A 270 -49.10 4.81 -39.92
N LYS A 271 -49.99 5.60 -40.54
CA LYS A 271 -50.45 6.95 -40.23
C LYS A 271 -50.97 7.17 -38.82
#